data_AF-A0A9Q3VCF1-F1
#
_entry.id   AF-A0A9Q3VCF1-F1
#
_cell.length_a   1.000
_cell.length_b   1.000
_cell.length_c   1.000
_cell.angle_alpha   90.00
_cell.angle_beta   90.00
_cell.angle_gamma   90.00
#
_symmetry.space_group_name_H-M   'P 1'
#
loop_
_entity.id
_entity.type
_entity.pdbx_description
1 polymer ?
#
loop_
_entity_poly.entity_id
_entity_poly.type
_entity_poly.pdbx_seq_one_letter_code
_entity_poly.pdbx_strand_id
1 'polypeptide(L)' 'MQDYLYTVEEVASILKVNKNTVYDLIRNKFLIALKLGRLKVTRTTLLEFLKNFNGKDLSDLDNIKELEF' A
#
# COMPACT_ATOMS: atom_id res chain seq x y z
N MET A 1 5.66 17.28 -10.49
CA MET A 1 5.98 17.56 -9.08
C MET A 1 6.06 16.24 -8.35
N GLN A 2 6.94 16.12 -7.36
CA GLN A 2 7.02 14.92 -6.54
C GLN A 2 6.13 15.11 -5.32
N ASP A 3 4.97 14.45 -5.30
CA ASP A 3 4.00 14.60 -4.23
C ASP A 3 4.45 13.85 -2.97
N TYR A 4 4.34 14.50 -1.81
CA TYR A 4 4.70 13.91 -0.52
C TYR A 4 3.60 13.00 0.04
N LEU A 5 2.36 13.21 -0.38
CA LEU A 5 1.16 12.55 0.12
C LEU A 5 0.29 12.10 -1.05
N TYR A 6 -0.18 10.86 -0.98
CA TYR A 6 -1.07 10.26 -1.96
C TYR A 6 -2.41 9.89 -1.32
N THR A 7 -3.52 10.15 -2.00
CA THR A 7 -4.82 9.56 -1.69
C THR A 7 -4.82 8.04 -1.88
N VAL A 8 -5.84 7.38 -1.32
CA VAL A 8 -6.11 5.96 -1.61
C VAL A 8 -6.30 5.73 -3.12
N GLU A 9 -6.97 6.65 -3.82
CA GLU A 9 -7.12 6.64 -5.29
C GLU A 9 -5.79 6.63 -6.03
N GLU A 10 -4.87 7.51 -5.65
CA GLU A 10 -3.56 7.64 -6.28
C GLU A 10 -2.68 6.42 -5.96
N VAL A 11 -2.69 5.94 -4.72
CA VAL A 11 -1.96 4.72 -4.33
C VAL A 11 -2.47 3.51 -5.11
N ALA A 12 -3.79 3.35 -5.25
CA ALA A 12 -4.38 2.28 -6.04
C ALA A 12 -3.91 2.34 -7.50
N SER A 13 -3.84 3.54 -8.07
CA SER A 13 -3.36 3.79 -9.45
C SER A 13 -1.86 3.52 -9.61
N ILE A 14 -1.05 3.79 -8.58
CA ILE A 14 0.39 3.51 -8.55
C ILE A 14 0.65 2.01 -8.45
N LEU A 15 0.00 1.33 -7.49
CA LEU A 15 0.16 -0.10 -7.23
C LEU A 15 -0.56 -0.99 -8.24
N LYS A 16 -1.38 -0.40 -9.14
CA LYS A 16 -2.18 -1.12 -10.14
C LYS A 16 -3.19 -2.10 -9.52
N VAL A 17 -3.80 -1.67 -8.41
CA VAL A 17 -4.84 -2.44 -7.69
C VAL A 17 -6.11 -1.61 -7.55
N ASN A 18 -7.18 -2.20 -7.01
CA ASN A 18 -8.39 -1.47 -6.69
C ASN A 18 -8.26 -0.75 -5.32
N LYS A 19 -9.17 0.19 -5.03
CA LYS A 19 -9.14 0.95 -3.77
C LYS A 19 -9.36 0.07 -2.54
N ASN A 20 -10.15 -1.01 -2.66
CA ASN A 20 -10.45 -1.90 -1.54
C ASN A 20 -9.18 -2.59 -1.07
N THR A 21 -8.35 -3.08 -1.99
CA THR A 21 -7.03 -3.66 -1.68
C THR A 21 -6.15 -2.66 -0.91
N VAL A 22 -6.14 -1.38 -1.30
CA VAL A 22 -5.39 -0.37 -0.53
C VAL A 22 -5.96 -0.18 0.87
N TYR A 23 -7.29 -0.17 1.04
CA TYR A 23 -7.89 -0.14 2.37
C TYR A 23 -7.56 -1.39 3.19
N ASP A 24 -7.50 -2.58 2.59
CA ASP A 24 -7.10 -3.83 3.26
C ASP A 24 -5.65 -3.75 3.74
N LEU A 25 -4.74 -3.25 2.90
CA LEU A 25 -3.34 -3.00 3.30
C LEU A 25 -3.24 -2.01 4.46
N ILE A 26 -4.08 -0.97 4.49
CA ILE A 26 -4.10 0.00 5.59
C ILE A 26 -4.67 -0.63 6.87
N ARG A 27 -5.78 -1.37 6.78
CA ARG A 27 -6.43 -2.04 7.93
C ARG A 27 -5.50 -3.05 8.58
N ASN A 28 -4.76 -3.80 7.77
CA ASN A 28 -3.77 -4.78 8.23
C ASN A 28 -2.40 -4.16 8.55
N LYS A 29 -2.29 -2.82 8.57
CA LYS A 29 -1.07 -2.05 8.93
C LYS A 29 0.14 -2.29 8.02
N PHE A 30 -0.05 -2.86 6.83
CA PHE A 30 0.98 -2.93 5.79
C PHE A 30 1.28 -1.58 5.16
N LEU A 31 0.27 -0.70 5.11
CA LEU A 31 0.42 0.70 4.73
C LEU A 31 -0.05 1.60 5.87
N ILE A 32 0.86 2.42 6.41
CA ILE A 32 0.51 3.44 7.39
C ILE A 32 -0.09 4.66 6.67
N ALA A 33 -1.25 5.11 7.12
CA ALA A 33 -1.96 6.25 6.54
C ALA A 33 -2.28 7.34 7.57
N LEU A 34 -2.37 8.58 7.09
CA LEU A 34 -2.79 9.77 7.82
C LEU A 34 -4.24 10.10 7.46
N LYS A 35 -5.03 10.60 8.42
CA LYS A 35 -6.39 11.08 8.17
C LYS A 35 -6.40 12.61 8.14
N LEU A 36 -6.50 13.19 6.93
CA LEU A 36 -6.58 14.64 6.68
C LEU A 36 -7.85 14.93 5.87
N GLY A 37 -9.01 14.61 6.48
CA GLY A 37 -10.30 14.50 5.78
C GLY A 37 -10.41 13.18 5.01
N ARG A 38 -9.64 13.00 3.93
CA ARG A 38 -9.44 11.69 3.28
C ARG A 38 -8.17 11.01 3.82
N LEU A 39 -8.09 9.69 3.68
CA LEU A 39 -6.85 8.98 4.00
C LEU A 39 -5.77 9.35 3.00
N LYS A 40 -4.56 9.56 3.53
CA LYS A 40 -3.36 9.88 2.78
C LYS A 40 -2.23 8.94 3.17
N VAL A 41 -1.48 8.43 2.20
CA VAL A 41 -0.28 7.62 2.40
C VAL A 41 0.93 8.49 2.05
N THR A 42 1.93 8.50 2.92
CA THR A 42 3.16 9.25 2.63
C THR A 42 3.97 8.54 1.55
N ARG A 43 4.71 9.30 0.75
CA ARG A 43 5.63 8.74 -0.24
C ARG A 43 6.63 7.77 0.39
N THR A 44 7.16 8.11 1.55
CA THR A 44 8.12 7.26 2.28
C THR A 44 7.49 5.90 2.61
N THR A 45 6.29 5.89 3.20
CA THR A 45 5.58 4.64 3.54
C THR A 45 5.32 3.78 2.32
N LEU A 46 4.92 4.38 1.19
CA LEU A 46 4.68 3.62 -0.04
C LEU A 46 5.96 2.98 -0.59
N LEU A 47 7.09 3.70 -0.55
CA LEU A 47 8.38 3.17 -0.99
C LEU A 47 8.92 2.07 -0.06
N GLU A 48 8.76 2.24 1.25
CA GLU A 48 9.11 1.21 2.23
C GLU A 48 8.28 -0.05 2.04
N PHE A 49 6.97 0.09 1.80
CA PHE A 49 6.09 -1.03 1.45
C PHE A 49 6.61 -1.79 0.22
N LEU A 50 6.86 -1.08 -0.89
CA LEU A 50 7.38 -1.70 -2.11
C LEU A 50 8.71 -2.42 -1.88
N LYS A 51 9.61 -1.82 -1.09
CA LYS A 51 10.91 -2.43 -0.78
C LYS A 51 10.77 -3.69 0.09
N ASN A 52 9.93 -3.66 1.12
CA ASN A 52 9.81 -4.72 2.12
C ASN A 52 8.99 -5.93 1.64
N PHE A 53 8.11 -5.71 0.66
CA PHE A 53 7.21 -6.73 0.11
C PHE A 53 7.57 -7.14 -1.32
N ASN A 54 8.66 -6.64 -1.88
CA ASN A 54 9.18 -7.12 -3.14
C ASN A 54 9.54 -8.61 -3.04
N GLY A 55 9.05 -9.42 -3.97
CA GLY A 55 9.26 -10.87 -3.99
C GLY A 55 8.33 -11.69 -3.10
N LYS A 56 7.31 -11.06 -2.49
CA LYS A 56 6.32 -11.76 -1.64
C LYS A 56 4.96 -11.90 -2.32
N ASP A 57 4.24 -12.95 -1.95
CA ASP A 57 2.83 -13.14 -2.27
C ASP A 57 1.95 -12.54 -1.17
N LEU A 58 1.16 -11.52 -1.54
CA LEU A 58 0.25 -10.79 -0.66
C LEU A 58 -1.22 -11.11 -0.98
N SER A 59 -1.49 -12.20 -1.70
CA SER A 59 -2.86 -12.63 -2.01
C SER A 59 -3.66 -12.97 -0.75
N ASP A 60 -2.97 -13.46 0.29
CA ASP A 60 -3.50 -13.63 1.64
C ASP A 60 -2.71 -12.73 2.61
N LEU A 61 -3.37 -11.71 3.14
CA LEU A 61 -2.75 -10.73 4.03
C LEU A 61 -2.52 -11.27 5.45
N ASP A 62 -3.17 -12.36 5.83
CA ASP A 62 -2.95 -13.05 7.11
C ASP A 62 -1.82 -14.09 7.00
N ASN A 63 -1.41 -14.45 5.79
CA ASN A 63 -0.36 -15.44 5.51
C ASN A 63 0.54 -15.02 4.34
N ILE A 64 1.33 -13.97 4.56
CA ILE A 64 2.31 -13.51 3.58
C ILE A 64 3.46 -14.50 3.48
N LYS A 65 3.79 -14.91 2.25
CA LYS A 65 4.85 -15.85 1.93
C LYS A 65 5.75 -15.33 0.81
N GLU A 66 6.85 -16.01 0.56
CA GLU A 66 7.69 -15.73 -0.62
C GLU A 66 6.94 -16.11 -1.91
N LEU A 67 7.19 -15.37 -2.98
CA LEU A 67 6.57 -15.62 -4.28
C LEU A 67 7.22 -16.85 -4.93
N GLU A 68 6.40 -17.85 -5.25
CA GLU A 68 6.80 -19.09 -5.92
C GLU A 68 6.18 -19.14 -7.34
N PHE A 69 6.85 -19.80 -8.29
CA PHE A 69 6.44 -19.91 -9.71
C PHE A 69 6.13 -21.36 -10.10
#